data_AF-A0A6G9FRY3-F1
#
_entry.id   AF-A0A6G9FRY3-F1
#
_cell.length_a   1.000
_cell.length_b   1.000
_cell.length_c   1.000
_cell.angle_alpha   90.00
_cell.angle_beta   90.00
_cell.angle_gamma   90.00
#
_symmetry.space_group_name_H-M   'P 1'
#
loop_
_entity.id
_entity.type
_entity.pdbx_description
1 polymer ?
#
loop_
_entity_poly.entity_id
_entity_poly.type
_entity_poly.pdbx_seq_one_letter_code
_entity_poly.pdbx_strand_id
1 'polypeptide(L)'
;MVRPADMLVVDIKLVNLKFDGHRLVRRVPGEPTLVLFGLPPQHVLEEIPPPLSTVTTALAPMKAFTAGSTHLAFSVPADIDGLELSLASLLDWARLVPMTVPAGLQAPDTPGSTVFQGIPRSVIEFPTRLLITYDEPVDWVGTWSHNWWKAERRCGTRG
;
A
#
# COMPACT_ATOMS: atom_id res chain seq x y z
N MET A 1 12.60 20.65 13.75
CA MET A 1 12.82 19.20 13.95
C MET A 1 11.61 18.49 13.39
N VAL A 2 11.77 17.64 12.38
CA VAL A 2 10.70 16.78 11.85
C VAL A 2 10.67 15.51 12.71
N ARG A 3 9.49 15.09 13.22
CA ARG A 3 9.40 13.83 13.96
C ARG A 3 9.30 12.70 12.95
N PRO A 4 9.90 11.52 13.20
CA PRO A 4 9.73 10.36 12.31
C PRO A 4 8.25 9.98 12.07
N ALA A 5 7.37 10.28 13.03
CA ALA A 5 5.93 10.09 12.90
C ALA A 5 5.26 11.04 11.88
N ASP A 6 5.91 12.17 11.57
CA ASP A 6 5.46 13.12 10.55
C ASP A 6 6.01 12.77 9.16
N MET A 7 6.81 11.70 9.05
CA MET A 7 7.41 11.24 7.80
C MET A 7 6.63 10.06 7.23
N LEU A 8 6.49 10.03 5.90
CA LEU A 8 6.05 8.82 5.21
C LEU A 8 7.15 7.76 5.35
N VAL A 9 6.87 6.69 6.11
CA VAL A 9 7.73 5.51 6.21
C VAL A 9 7.16 4.42 5.31
N VAL A 10 7.95 3.97 4.33
CA VAL A 10 7.57 2.88 3.42
C VAL A 10 8.71 1.88 3.32
N ASP A 11 8.42 0.62 3.63
CA ASP A 11 9.34 -0.49 3.41
C ASP A 11 9.18 -0.99 1.97
N ILE A 12 10.23 -0.84 1.15
CA ILE A 12 10.21 -1.29 -0.25
C ILE A 12 10.98 -2.61 -0.36
N LYS A 13 10.31 -3.67 -0.82
CA LYS A 13 10.94 -4.96 -1.15
C LYS A 13 10.83 -5.22 -2.64
N LEU A 14 11.93 -5.70 -3.21
CA LEU A 14 12.07 -5.95 -4.64
C LEU A 14 12.15 -7.47 -4.87
N VAL A 15 11.23 -8.03 -5.65
CA VAL A 15 11.18 -9.45 -6.00
C VAL A 15 11.59 -9.63 -7.45
N ASN A 16 12.55 -10.52 -7.69
CA ASN A 16 13.14 -10.78 -9.02
C ASN A 16 13.71 -9.51 -9.70
N LEU A 17 14.18 -8.54 -8.91
CA LEU A 17 14.92 -7.37 -9.40
C LEU A 17 16.32 -7.34 -8.81
N LYS A 18 17.26 -6.79 -9.57
CA LYS A 18 18.62 -6.48 -9.13
C LYS A 18 19.03 -5.11 -9.67
N PHE A 19 19.89 -4.43 -8.94
CA PHE A 19 20.55 -3.24 -9.46
C PHE A 19 21.69 -3.66 -10.39
N ASP A 20 21.75 -3.08 -11.60
CA ASP A 20 22.79 -3.38 -12.60
C ASP A 20 23.94 -2.36 -12.64
N GLY A 21 23.92 -1.35 -11.76
CA GLY A 21 24.83 -0.21 -11.78
C GLY A 21 24.15 1.09 -12.22
N HIS A 22 22.99 1.00 -12.86
CA HIS A 22 22.22 2.14 -13.33
C HIS A 22 20.75 2.09 -12.87
N ARG A 23 20.10 0.93 -13.04
CA ARG A 23 18.66 0.76 -12.78
C ARG A 23 18.36 -0.62 -12.21
N LEU A 24 17.12 -0.81 -11.79
CA LEU A 24 16.59 -2.11 -11.36
C LEU A 24 16.13 -2.90 -12.58
N VAL A 25 16.76 -4.04 -12.82
CA VAL A 25 16.43 -4.95 -13.93
C VAL A 25 16.03 -6.32 -13.41
N ARG A 26 15.31 -7.09 -14.24
CA ARG A 26 14.92 -8.46 -13.89
C ARG A 26 16.15 -9.32 -13.62
N ARG A 27 16.11 -10.11 -12.54
CA ARG A 27 17.18 -11.08 -12.24
C ARG A 27 17.06 -12.31 -13.14
N VAL A 28 15.86 -12.86 -13.26
CA VAL A 28 15.51 -14.00 -14.11
C VAL A 28 14.37 -13.59 -15.06
N PRO A 29 14.58 -13.58 -16.39
CA PRO A 29 13.53 -13.30 -17.36
C PRO A 29 12.39 -14.33 -17.27
N GLY A 30 11.14 -13.88 -17.45
CA GLY A 30 9.95 -14.75 -17.43
C GLY A 30 9.39 -15.08 -16.03
N GLU A 31 10.17 -14.89 -14.97
CA GLU A 31 9.70 -15.08 -13.59
C GLU A 31 8.92 -13.85 -13.08
N PRO A 32 7.95 -14.03 -12.16
CA PRO A 32 7.22 -12.93 -11.54
C PRO A 32 8.17 -11.88 -10.96
N THR A 33 7.98 -10.62 -11.35
CA THR A 33 8.76 -9.48 -10.87
C THR A 33 7.83 -8.51 -10.18
N LEU A 34 8.07 -8.29 -8.89
CA LEU A 34 7.17 -7.52 -8.03
C LEU A 34 7.93 -6.42 -7.29
N VAL A 35 7.23 -5.32 -7.04
CA VAL A 35 7.61 -4.30 -6.05
C VAL A 35 6.56 -4.34 -4.94
N LEU A 36 7.02 -4.52 -3.71
CA LEU A 36 6.17 -4.62 -2.53
C LEU A 36 6.41 -3.40 -1.64
N PHE A 37 5.33 -2.80 -1.16
CA PHE A 37 5.35 -1.66 -0.25
C PHE A 37 4.67 -2.05 1.06
N GLY A 38 5.44 -2.01 2.15
CA GLY A 38 4.92 -2.10 3.51
C GLY A 38 4.68 -0.71 4.06
N LEU A 39 3.45 -0.43 4.45
CA LEU A 39 3.08 0.79 5.18
C LEU A 39 2.86 0.43 6.65
N PRO A 40 3.31 1.29 7.59
CA PRO A 40 3.11 1.06 9.00
C PRO A 40 1.60 1.05 9.34
N PRO A 41 1.23 0.48 10.49
CA PRO A 41 -0.08 0.66 11.11
C PRO A 41 -0.56 2.12 11.02
N GLN A 42 -1.77 2.34 10.48
CA GLN A 42 -2.39 3.67 10.38
C GLN A 42 -3.65 3.74 11.24
N HIS A 43 -3.96 4.92 11.77
CA HIS A 43 -5.22 5.19 12.45
C HIS A 43 -6.36 5.12 11.44
N VAL A 44 -7.43 4.39 11.77
CA VAL A 44 -8.57 4.20 10.85
C VAL A 44 -9.89 4.69 11.41
N LEU A 45 -9.99 4.78 12.73
CA LEU A 45 -11.14 5.35 13.41
C LEU A 45 -10.71 6.00 14.71
N GLU A 46 -11.17 7.23 14.92
CA GLU A 46 -11.03 7.96 16.18
C GLU A 46 -12.41 8.47 16.62
N GLU A 47 -12.73 8.27 17.90
CA GLU A 47 -13.93 8.82 18.51
C GLU A 47 -13.81 10.35 18.61
N ILE A 48 -14.86 11.05 18.18
CA ILE A 48 -14.88 12.51 18.19
C ILE A 48 -15.22 12.99 19.62
N PRO A 49 -14.37 13.82 20.24
CA PRO A 49 -14.68 14.36 21.56
C PRO A 49 -15.90 15.28 21.53
N PRO A 50 -16.67 15.36 22.63
CA PRO A 50 -17.67 16.41 22.79
C PRO A 50 -17.02 17.81 22.76
N PRO A 51 -17.75 18.86 22.36
CA PRO A 51 -17.22 20.22 22.31
C PRO A 51 -16.62 20.63 23.65
N LEU A 52 -15.40 21.18 23.64
CA LEU A 52 -14.68 21.56 24.87
C LEU A 52 -15.46 22.52 25.77
N SER A 53 -16.34 23.36 25.20
CA SER A 53 -17.23 24.26 25.94
C SER A 53 -18.28 23.56 26.82
N THR A 54 -18.51 22.26 26.58
CA THR A 54 -19.45 21.42 27.33
C THR A 54 -18.77 20.50 28.33
N VAL A 55 -17.43 20.51 28.35
CA VAL A 55 -16.61 19.63 29.18
C VAL A 55 -16.29 20.34 30.49
N THR A 56 -17.00 19.97 31.56
CA THR A 56 -16.79 20.51 32.91
C THR A 56 -15.90 19.63 33.79
N THR A 57 -15.54 18.44 33.31
CA THR A 57 -14.68 17.44 33.98
C THR A 57 -13.66 16.86 32.99
N ALA A 58 -12.69 16.07 33.46
CA ALA A 58 -11.77 15.38 32.55
C ALA A 58 -12.53 14.51 31.51
N LEU A 59 -12.04 14.51 30.26
CA LEU A 59 -12.60 13.67 29.19
C LEU A 59 -12.35 12.19 29.52
N ALA A 60 -13.37 11.36 29.27
CA ALA A 60 -13.21 9.92 29.33
C ALA A 60 -12.24 9.44 28.22
N PRO A 61 -11.56 8.29 28.41
CA PRO A 61 -10.77 7.68 27.34
C PRO A 61 -11.60 7.49 26.07
N MET A 62 -11.05 7.92 24.93
CA MET A 62 -11.70 7.82 23.62
C MET A 62 -11.34 6.49 22.96
N LYS A 63 -12.30 5.92 22.22
CA LYS A 63 -12.04 4.76 21.36
C LYS A 63 -11.21 5.21 20.16
N ALA A 64 -10.13 4.48 19.91
CA ALA A 64 -9.33 4.61 18.71
C ALA A 64 -8.98 3.22 18.18
N PHE A 65 -8.96 3.07 16.86
CA PHE A 65 -8.60 1.83 16.19
C PHE A 65 -7.49 2.08 15.18
N THR A 66 -6.47 1.25 15.25
CA THR A 66 -5.37 1.21 14.28
C THR A 66 -5.51 -0.03 13.41
N ALA A 67 -5.29 0.15 12.11
CA ALA A 67 -4.99 -0.94 11.21
C ALA A 67 -3.63 -1.53 11.56
N GLY A 68 -3.44 -2.81 11.28
CA GLY A 68 -2.14 -3.43 11.16
C GLY A 68 -1.39 -2.92 9.93
N SER A 69 -0.21 -3.49 9.68
CA SER A 69 0.61 -3.10 8.53
C SER A 69 -0.12 -3.37 7.21
N THR A 70 -0.18 -2.35 6.36
CA THR A 70 -0.73 -2.48 5.00
C THR A 70 0.36 -2.96 4.06
N HIS A 71 0.02 -3.90 3.19
CA HIS A 71 0.93 -4.41 2.16
C HIS A 71 0.35 -4.13 0.79
N LEU A 72 1.08 -3.41 -0.05
CA LEU A 72 0.75 -3.21 -1.45
C LEU A 72 1.73 -4.02 -2.29
N ALA A 73 1.22 -4.77 -3.25
CA ALA A 73 2.02 -5.58 -4.16
C ALA A 73 1.69 -5.20 -5.59
N PHE A 74 2.72 -4.90 -6.37
CA PHE A 74 2.57 -4.54 -7.77
C PHE A 74 3.48 -5.41 -8.62
N SER A 75 2.96 -5.94 -9.73
CA SER A 75 3.79 -6.57 -10.75
C SER A 75 4.36 -5.53 -11.71
N VAL A 76 5.62 -5.74 -12.09
CA VAL A 76 6.27 -4.97 -13.16
C VAL A 76 5.83 -5.56 -14.51
N PRO A 77 5.19 -4.77 -15.38
CA PRO A 77 4.83 -5.20 -16.74
C PRO A 77 6.00 -5.76 -17.54
N ALA A 78 5.72 -6.70 -18.45
CA ALA A 78 6.75 -7.39 -19.24
C ALA A 78 7.46 -6.48 -20.25
N ASP A 79 6.80 -5.42 -20.69
CA ASP A 79 7.30 -4.38 -21.60
C ASP A 79 8.16 -3.32 -20.89
N ILE A 80 8.25 -3.36 -19.55
CA ILE A 80 9.19 -2.54 -18.79
C ILE A 80 10.49 -3.31 -18.58
N ASP A 81 11.53 -2.88 -19.29
CA ASP A 81 12.89 -3.47 -19.23
C ASP A 81 13.63 -3.19 -17.91
N GLY A 82 13.16 -2.21 -17.14
CA GLY A 82 13.71 -1.87 -15.83
C GLY A 82 13.05 -0.65 -15.20
N LEU A 83 13.31 -0.46 -13.90
CA LEU A 83 12.85 0.69 -13.11
C LEU A 83 14.05 1.52 -12.66
N GLU A 84 13.96 2.84 -12.73
CA GLU A 84 15.01 3.69 -12.17
C GLU A 84 15.07 3.51 -10.65
N LEU A 85 16.27 3.43 -10.07
CA LEU A 85 16.45 3.37 -8.62
C LEU A 85 16.34 4.78 -8.02
N SER A 86 15.14 5.35 -8.12
CA SER A 86 14.80 6.66 -7.54
C SER A 86 13.46 6.56 -6.81
N LEU A 87 13.28 7.37 -5.77
CA LEU A 87 12.02 7.41 -5.03
C LEU A 87 10.84 7.77 -5.95
N ALA A 88 11.04 8.71 -6.88
CA ALA A 88 10.02 9.11 -7.85
C ALA A 88 9.59 7.93 -8.74
N SER A 89 10.55 7.16 -9.27
CA SER A 89 10.22 6.00 -10.10
C SER A 89 9.62 4.84 -9.32
N LEU A 90 10.01 4.65 -8.06
CA LEU A 90 9.44 3.60 -7.21
C LEU A 90 8.02 3.94 -6.72
N LEU A 91 7.70 5.23 -6.57
CA LEU A 91 6.36 5.69 -6.17
C LEU A 91 5.42 5.98 -7.35
N ASP A 92 5.87 5.80 -8.59
CA ASP A 92 5.04 5.92 -9.80
C ASP A 92 4.23 4.64 -10.03
N TRP A 93 3.29 4.38 -9.13
CA TRP A 93 2.49 3.14 -9.12
C TRP A 93 1.55 3.02 -10.32
N ALA A 94 1.25 4.13 -11.01
CA ALA A 94 0.43 4.13 -12.23
C ALA A 94 1.06 3.33 -13.39
N ARG A 95 2.38 3.12 -13.35
CA ARG A 95 3.13 2.32 -14.34
C ARG A 95 3.23 0.85 -13.98
N LEU A 96 2.72 0.45 -12.82
CA LEU A 96 2.77 -0.92 -12.34
C LEU A 96 1.36 -1.51 -12.32
N VAL A 97 1.27 -2.84 -12.31
CA VAL A 97 -0.04 -3.52 -12.25
C VAL A 97 -0.30 -3.94 -10.80
N PRO A 98 -1.36 -3.44 -10.15
CA PRO A 98 -1.69 -3.82 -8.78
C PRO A 98 -2.09 -5.30 -8.70
N MET A 99 -1.51 -6.01 -7.75
CA MET A 99 -1.81 -7.41 -7.49
C MET A 99 -2.95 -7.50 -6.48
N THR A 100 -4.15 -7.85 -6.90
CA THR A 100 -5.30 -8.08 -6.01
C THR A 100 -5.41 -9.55 -5.62
N VAL A 101 -6.18 -9.85 -4.57
CA VAL A 101 -6.52 -11.24 -4.23
C VAL A 101 -7.56 -11.74 -5.25
N PRO A 102 -7.29 -12.85 -5.98
CA PRO A 102 -8.26 -13.42 -6.90
C PRO A 102 -9.59 -13.77 -6.23
N ALA A 103 -10.69 -13.53 -6.95
CA ALA A 103 -12.02 -13.91 -6.49
C ALA A 103 -12.11 -15.42 -6.17
N GLY A 104 -12.78 -15.75 -5.08
CA GLY A 104 -12.94 -17.13 -4.61
C GLY A 104 -11.83 -17.65 -3.70
N LEU A 105 -10.71 -16.92 -3.54
CA LEU A 105 -9.70 -17.24 -2.53
C LEU A 105 -10.07 -16.59 -1.20
N GLN A 106 -10.31 -17.42 -0.17
CA GLN A 106 -10.83 -16.96 1.12
C GLN A 106 -9.75 -16.78 2.20
N ALA A 107 -8.57 -17.38 2.03
CA ALA A 107 -7.51 -17.35 3.03
C ALA A 107 -6.13 -17.28 2.37
N PRO A 108 -5.16 -16.60 3.02
CA PRO A 108 -3.77 -16.62 2.59
C PRO A 108 -3.15 -18.02 2.82
N ASP A 109 -2.02 -18.29 2.16
CA ASP A 109 -1.32 -19.56 2.26
C ASP A 109 -0.86 -19.88 3.69
N THR A 110 -0.50 -18.82 4.44
CA THR A 110 -0.13 -18.88 5.85
C THR A 110 -0.94 -17.87 6.63
N PRO A 111 -1.52 -18.23 7.80
CA PRO A 111 -2.26 -17.28 8.63
C PRO A 111 -1.45 -16.02 8.95
N GLY A 112 -2.05 -14.84 8.72
CA GLY A 112 -1.41 -13.55 8.94
C GLY A 112 -0.43 -13.11 7.84
N SER A 113 -0.33 -13.85 6.73
CA SER A 113 0.41 -13.42 5.55
C SER A 113 -0.50 -12.72 4.54
N THR A 114 0.11 -12.06 3.55
CA THR A 114 -0.57 -11.47 2.38
C THR A 114 -0.25 -12.24 1.10
N VAL A 115 0.22 -13.49 1.23
CA VAL A 115 0.60 -14.36 0.12
C VAL A 115 -0.55 -15.30 -0.18
N PHE A 116 -0.97 -15.32 -1.44
CA PHE A 116 -2.03 -16.19 -1.95
C PHE A 116 -1.50 -16.95 -3.17
N GLN A 117 -1.51 -18.28 -3.09
CA GLN A 117 -0.96 -19.18 -4.11
C GLN A 117 0.51 -18.87 -4.44
N GLY A 118 1.31 -18.57 -3.43
CA GLY A 118 2.73 -18.21 -3.56
C GLY A 118 2.99 -16.79 -4.04
N ILE A 119 1.96 -15.99 -4.33
CA ILE A 119 2.09 -14.64 -4.88
C ILE A 119 1.68 -13.60 -3.82
N PRO A 120 2.56 -12.66 -3.43
CA PRO A 120 2.21 -11.52 -2.60
C PRO A 120 1.09 -10.68 -3.24
N ARG A 121 0.05 -10.37 -2.47
CA ARG A 121 -1.11 -9.57 -2.89
C ARG A 121 -1.22 -8.28 -2.09
N SER A 122 -1.89 -7.30 -2.68
CA SER A 122 -2.26 -6.04 -2.04
C SER A 122 -3.41 -6.28 -1.07
N VAL A 123 -3.13 -6.04 0.21
CA VAL A 123 -4.05 -6.26 1.31
C VAL A 123 -3.88 -5.16 2.35
N ILE A 124 -5.00 -4.56 2.73
CA ILE A 124 -5.10 -3.68 3.88
C ILE A 124 -5.61 -4.53 5.04
N GLU A 125 -4.85 -4.61 6.12
CA GLU A 125 -5.36 -5.15 7.38
C GLU A 125 -6.20 -4.06 8.03
N PHE A 126 -7.46 -4.38 8.29
CA PHE A 126 -8.36 -3.57 9.09
C PHE A 126 -8.52 -4.25 10.45
N PRO A 127 -8.72 -3.48 11.55
CA PRO A 127 -8.85 -4.04 12.90
C PRO A 127 -9.65 -5.33 12.94
N THR A 128 -9.16 -6.31 13.73
CA THR A 128 -9.71 -7.68 13.88
C THR A 128 -9.36 -8.68 12.77
N ARG A 129 -8.21 -8.51 12.08
CA ARG A 129 -7.74 -9.40 11.00
C ARG A 129 -8.64 -9.43 9.77
N LEU A 130 -9.43 -8.38 9.57
CA LEU A 130 -10.17 -8.22 8.33
C LEU A 130 -9.19 -7.82 7.23
N LEU A 131 -9.09 -8.66 6.19
CA LEU A 131 -8.24 -8.39 5.03
C LEU A 131 -9.10 -7.82 3.92
N ILE A 132 -8.79 -6.61 3.48
CA ILE A 132 -9.50 -5.92 2.39
C ILE A 132 -8.58 -5.85 1.17
N THR A 133 -9.13 -6.20 0.01
CA THR A 133 -8.47 -6.06 -1.29
C THR A 133 -9.44 -5.42 -2.29
N TYR A 134 -8.94 -5.04 -3.47
CA TYR A 134 -9.75 -4.47 -4.53
C TYR A 134 -10.37 -5.59 -5.37
N ASP A 135 -11.65 -5.46 -5.70
CA ASP A 135 -12.37 -6.42 -6.54
C ASP A 135 -11.95 -6.28 -8.02
N GLU A 136 -11.66 -5.05 -8.45
CA GLU A 136 -11.09 -4.71 -9.76
C GLU A 136 -9.77 -3.95 -9.61
N PRO A 137 -8.86 -3.99 -10.61
CA PRO A 137 -7.65 -3.17 -10.62
C PRO A 137 -8.02 -1.70 -10.46
N VAL A 138 -7.42 -1.04 -9.46
CA VAL A 138 -7.59 0.40 -9.22
C VAL A 138 -6.36 1.15 -9.72
N ASP A 139 -6.58 2.28 -10.38
CA ASP A 139 -5.51 3.18 -10.76
C ASP A 139 -5.00 3.94 -9.52
N TRP A 140 -3.71 3.80 -9.25
CA TRP A 140 -3.03 4.57 -8.21
C TRP A 140 -2.36 5.78 -8.82
N VAL A 141 -3.00 6.94 -8.68
CA VAL A 141 -2.45 8.19 -9.20
C VAL A 141 -1.63 8.88 -8.11
N GLY A 142 -0.32 8.98 -8.30
CA GLY A 142 0.56 9.82 -7.51
C GLY A 142 0.79 11.17 -8.20
N THR A 143 -0.01 12.19 -7.90
CA THR A 143 0.29 13.55 -8.38
C THR A 143 1.14 14.30 -7.37
N TRP A 144 2.31 14.76 -7.82
CA TRP A 144 3.10 15.75 -7.08
C TRP A 144 2.40 17.12 -7.18
N SER A 145 1.62 17.47 -6.15
CA SER A 145 1.29 18.88 -5.89
C SER A 145 2.22 19.41 -4.81
N HIS A 146 2.86 20.55 -5.04
CA HIS A 146 3.72 21.22 -4.09
C HIS A 146 3.08 21.19 -2.68
N ASN A 147 3.66 20.38 -1.79
CA ASN A 147 3.41 20.20 -0.36
C ASN A 147 2.50 19.08 0.16
N TRP A 148 1.76 18.29 -0.63
CA TRP A 148 1.03 17.12 -0.06
C TRP A 148 0.84 15.97 -1.07
N TRP A 149 0.93 14.73 -0.57
CA TRP A 149 0.58 13.51 -1.31
C TRP A 149 -0.93 13.27 -1.21
N LYS A 150 -1.58 12.99 -2.34
CA LYS A 150 -3.01 12.68 -2.42
C LYS A 150 -3.22 11.46 -3.32
N ALA A 151 -3.79 10.38 -2.78
CA ALA A 151 -4.33 9.30 -3.59
C ALA A 151 -5.80 9.59 -3.91
N GLU A 152 -6.16 9.61 -5.20
CA GLU A 152 -7.53 9.73 -5.67
C GLU A 152 -7.95 8.49 -6.45
N ARG A 153 -9.15 7.98 -6.16
CA ARG A 153 -9.82 6.97 -6.98
C ARG A 153 -10.50 7.65 -8.17
N ARG A 154 -10.20 7.24 -9.40
CA ARG A 154 -11.06 7.53 -10.56
C ARG A 154 -11.84 6.28 -10.91
N CYS A 155 -13.16 6.36 -10.81
CA CYS A 155 -14.05 5.32 -11.28
C CYS A 155 -14.28 5.56 -12.78
N GLY A 156 -13.71 4.72 -13.64
CA GLY A 156 -13.91 4.83 -15.08
C GLY A 156 -15.25 4.23 -15.49
N THR A 157 -16.21 5.05 -15.90
CA THR A 157 -17.35 4.59 -16.68
C THR A 157 -16.87 4.15 -18.06
N ARG A 158 -16.85 2.85 -18.34
CA ARG A 158 -16.79 2.36 -19.72
C ARG A 158 -18.14 2.62 -20.38
N GLY A 159 -18.11 3.24 -21.56
CA GLY A 159 -19.29 3.56 -22.38
C GLY A 159 -19.91 2.36 -23.05
#